data_AF-A0A7W7KN85-F1
#
_entry.id   AF-A0A7W7KN85-F1
#
_cell.length_a   1.000
_cell.length_b   1.000
_cell.length_c   1.000
_cell.angle_alpha   90.00
_cell.angle_beta   90.00
_cell.angle_gamma   90.00
#
_symmetry.space_group_name_H-M   'P 1'
#
loop_
_entity.id
_entity.type
_entity.pdbx_description
1 polymer ?
#
loop_
_entity_poly.entity_id
_entity_poly.type
_entity_poly.pdbx_seq_one_letter_code
_entity_poly.pdbx_strand_id
1 'polypeptide(L)' 'MSNIEVYVPAADGSAYWIHEKGESCKNAIHTLFTDDFAAPPTQMVVEITTDSGKVVRVSIPYSHTDKAVVRIEGEVV' A
#
# COMPACT_ATOMS: atom_id res chain seq x y z
N MET A 1 0.51 17.76 -0.18
CA MET A 1 1.29 16.65 -0.76
C MET A 1 1.12 15.46 0.16
N SER A 2 0.83 14.29 -0.40
CA SER A 2 0.53 13.11 0.40
C SER A 2 1.76 12.61 1.18
N ASN A 3 1.49 12.01 2.33
CA ASN A 3 2.48 11.32 3.15
C ASN A 3 2.33 9.79 3.05
N ILE A 4 1.63 9.32 2.01
CA ILE A 4 1.33 7.91 1.81
C ILE A 4 2.02 7.40 0.54
N GLU A 5 2.41 6.13 0.57
CA GLU A 5 2.81 5.35 -0.59
C GLU A 5 1.93 4.10 -0.64
N VAL A 6 1.43 3.76 -1.83
CA VAL A 6 0.58 2.59 -2.03
C VAL A 6 1.17 1.76 -3.17
N TYR A 7 1.46 0.50 -2.89
CA TYR A 7 1.98 -0.41 -3.89
C TYR A 7 1.45 -1.83 -3.71
N VAL A 8 1.49 -2.59 -4.79
CA VAL A 8 1.09 -4.00 -4.83
C VAL A 8 2.26 -4.87 -5.29
N PRO A 9 2.85 -5.68 -4.38
CA PRO A 9 3.81 -6.71 -4.77
C PRO A 9 3.12 -7.83 -5.55
N ALA A 10 3.70 -8.23 -6.67
CA ALA A 10 3.20 -9.29 -7.53
C ALA A 10 3.92 -10.63 -7.27
N ALA A 11 3.31 -11.72 -7.73
CA ALA A 11 3.81 -13.08 -7.52
C ALA A 11 5.14 -13.37 -8.24
N ASP A 12 5.50 -12.57 -9.25
CA ASP A 12 6.76 -12.66 -9.99
C ASP A 12 7.93 -11.90 -9.32
N GLY A 13 7.68 -11.30 -8.15
CA GLY A 13 8.65 -10.50 -7.41
C GLY A 13 8.73 -9.03 -7.84
N SER A 14 7.96 -8.62 -8.85
CA SER A 14 7.79 -7.21 -9.18
C SER A 14 6.87 -6.50 -8.19
N ALA A 15 6.82 -5.17 -8.25
CA ALA A 15 5.87 -4.36 -7.51
C ALA A 15 5.38 -3.21 -8.38
N TYR A 16 4.10 -2.87 -8.23
CA TYR A 16 3.47 -1.76 -8.94
C TYR A 16 3.08 -0.68 -7.95
N TRP A 17 3.53 0.55 -8.20
CA TRP A 17 3.21 1.71 -7.39
C TRP A 17 1.93 2.35 -7.92
N ILE A 18 0.91 2.36 -7.07
CA ILE A 18 -0.42 2.90 -7.35
C ILE A 18 -0.44 4.40 -7.04
N HIS A 19 0.35 4.81 -6.04
CA HIS A 19 0.45 6.18 -5.58
C HIS A 19 1.78 6.39 -4.85
N GLU A 20 2.46 7.49 -5.16
CA GLU A 20 3.75 7.85 -4.58
C GLU A 20 3.64 8.97 -3.54
N LYS A 21 4.57 8.95 -2.58
CA LYS A 21 4.69 10.00 -1.58
C LYS A 21 4.94 11.35 -2.25
N GLY A 22 4.18 12.35 -1.86
CA GLY A 22 4.23 13.70 -2.45
C GLY A 22 3.08 13.98 -3.41
N GLU A 23 2.50 12.95 -4.04
CA GLU A 23 1.39 13.12 -4.97
C GLU A 23 0.10 13.60 -4.29
N SER A 24 -0.90 13.98 -5.07
CA SER A 24 -2.23 14.33 -4.55
C SER A 24 -2.94 13.09 -4.01
N CYS A 25 -3.46 13.13 -2.78
CA CYS A 25 -4.27 12.02 -2.24
C CYS A 25 -5.51 11.71 -3.10
N LYS A 26 -5.96 12.66 -3.94
CA LYS A 26 -7.02 12.40 -4.92
C LYS A 26 -6.63 11.27 -5.89
N ASN A 27 -5.36 11.19 -6.27
CA ASN A 27 -4.86 10.20 -7.23
C ASN A 27 -4.87 8.81 -6.60
N ALA A 28 -4.40 8.66 -5.34
CA ALA A 28 -4.50 7.40 -4.59
C ALA A 28 -5.91 6.78 -4.64
N ILE A 29 -6.93 7.61 -4.43
CA ILE A 29 -8.32 7.17 -4.47
C ILE A 29 -8.73 6.83 -5.89
N HIS A 30 -8.40 7.68 -6.87
CA HIS A 30 -8.83 7.50 -8.25
C HIS A 30 -8.24 6.22 -8.88
N THR A 31 -6.96 5.93 -8.67
CA THR A 31 -6.28 4.76 -9.27
C THR A 31 -6.91 3.43 -8.81
N LEU A 32 -7.37 3.35 -7.55
CA LEU A 32 -8.04 2.14 -7.03
C LEU A 32 -9.35 1.79 -7.74
N PHE A 33 -10.01 2.75 -8.40
CA PHE A 33 -11.28 2.53 -9.09
C PHE A 33 -11.12 2.18 -10.58
N THR A 34 -9.93 2.35 -11.16
CA THR A 34 -9.78 2.39 -12.62
C THR A 34 -8.78 1.42 -13.23
N ASP A 35 -7.98 0.72 -12.42
CA ASP A 35 -6.79 0.03 -12.94
C ASP A 35 -6.93 -1.50 -13.04
N ASP A 36 -6.37 -2.06 -14.12
CA ASP A 36 -6.33 -3.50 -14.43
C ASP A 36 -4.86 -3.96 -14.29
N PHE A 37 -4.51 -4.46 -13.10
CA PHE A 37 -3.13 -4.86 -12.79
C PHE A 37 -2.73 -6.13 -13.56
N ALA A 38 -1.54 -6.11 -14.18
CA ALA A 38 -1.07 -7.19 -15.05
C ALA A 38 -0.86 -8.53 -14.33
N ALA A 39 0.16 -8.61 -13.47
CA ALA A 39 0.42 -9.81 -12.67
C ALA A 39 -0.46 -9.79 -11.40
N PRO A 40 -1.03 -10.93 -10.98
CA PRO A 40 -1.88 -10.97 -9.80
C PRO A 40 -1.15 -10.43 -8.56
N PRO A 41 -1.71 -9.43 -7.86
CA PRO A 41 -1.13 -8.91 -6.64
C PRO A 41 -1.21 -9.97 -5.54
N THR A 42 -0.19 -10.02 -4.69
CA THR A 42 -0.16 -10.90 -3.50
C THR A 42 -0.76 -10.21 -2.28
N GLN A 43 -0.66 -8.89 -2.24
CA GLN A 43 -1.20 -8.02 -1.19
C GLN A 43 -1.21 -6.57 -1.69
N MET A 44 -1.96 -5.72 -1.00
CA MET A 44 -1.80 -4.27 -1.06
C MET A 44 -1.02 -3.80 0.17
N VAL A 45 -0.04 -2.93 -0.04
CA VAL A 45 0.73 -2.30 1.03
C VAL A 45 0.50 -0.80 1.00
N VAL A 46 0.12 -0.24 2.15
CA VAL A 46 -0.01 1.19 2.38
C VAL A 46 1.01 1.60 3.44
N GLU A 47 1.93 2.48 3.07
CA GLU A 47 2.90 3.06 3.99
C GLU A 47 2.58 4.52 4.24
N ILE A 48 2.55 4.92 5.51
CA ILE A 48 2.20 6.27 5.94
C ILE A 48 3.36 6.80 6.79
N THR A 49 3.97 7.90 6.37
CA THR A 49 4.90 8.64 7.23
C THR A 49 4.11 9.62 8.09
N THR A 50 4.07 9.41 9.40
CA THR A 50 3.42 10.33 10.35
C THR A 50 4.21 11.63 10.53
N ASP A 51 3.59 12.65 11.13
CA ASP A 51 4.27 13.91 11.47
C ASP A 51 5.44 13.71 12.43
N SER A 52 5.40 12.64 13.22
CA SER A 52 6.51 12.25 14.12
C SER A 52 7.69 11.59 13.38
N GLY A 53 7.58 11.39 12.06
CA GLY A 53 8.55 10.66 11.25
C GLY A 53 8.35 9.14 11.26
N LYS A 54 7.51 8.60 12.14
CA LYS A 54 7.25 7.16 12.21
C LYS A 54 6.56 6.64 10.95
N VAL A 55 6.90 5.41 10.57
CA VAL A 55 6.29 4.67 9.46
C VAL A 55 5.24 3.71 9.98
N VAL A 56 4.01 3.90 9.52
CA VAL A 56 2.91 2.95 9.68
C VAL A 56 2.77 2.18 8.38
N ARG A 57 2.90 0.85 8.43
CA ARG A 57 2.66 -0.03 7.29
C ARG A 57 1.40 -0.84 7.52
N VAL A 58 0.45 -0.74 6.60
CA VAL A 58 -0.74 -1.59 6.56
C VAL A 58 -0.58 -2.57 5.39
N SER A 59 -0.58 -3.85 5.68
CA SER A 59 -0.49 -4.93 4.70
C SER A 59 -1.84 -5.63 4.62
N ILE A 60 -2.48 -5.64 3.44
CA ILE A 60 -3.77 -6.26 3.19
C ILE A 60 -3.56 -7.42 2.22
N PRO A 61 -3.60 -8.68 2.70
CA PRO A 61 -3.33 -9.85 1.85
C PRO A 61 -4.45 -10.06 0.81
N TYR A 62 -4.09 -10.53 -0.38
CA TYR A 62 -5.06 -10.98 -1.39
C TYR A 62 -5.56 -12.39 -1.03
N SER A 63 -6.36 -12.47 0.04
CA SER A 63 -6.79 -13.71 0.68
C SER A 63 -8.22 -13.57 1.21
N HIS A 64 -8.96 -14.67 1.27
CA HIS A 64 -10.33 -14.71 1.82
C HIS A 64 -10.35 -15.09 3.31
N THR A 65 -9.22 -15.52 3.87
CA THR A 65 -9.13 -16.00 5.26
C THR A 65 -8.18 -15.18 6.12
N ASP A 66 -7.19 -14.54 5.50
CA ASP A 66 -6.20 -13.74 6.23
C ASP A 66 -6.72 -12.33 6.54
N LYS A 67 -6.11 -11.70 7.55
CA LYS A 67 -6.47 -10.36 8.00
C LYS A 67 -5.41 -9.36 7.59
N ALA A 68 -5.82 -8.11 7.46
CA ALA A 68 -4.88 -7.01 7.36
C ALA A 68 -4.00 -6.96 8.63
N VAL A 69 -2.72 -6.62 8.43
CA VAL A 69 -1.75 -6.46 9.53
C VAL A 69 -1.25 -5.03 9.52
N VAL A 70 -1.30 -4.39 10.69
CA VAL A 70 -0.72 -3.06 10.90
C VAL A 70 0.62 -3.23 11.59
N ARG A 71 1.62 -2.49 11.12
CA ARG A 71 2.92 -2.37 11.76
C ARG A 71 3.28 -0.90 11.98
N ILE A 72 3.84 -0.60 13.13
CA ILE A 72 4.43 0.71 13.45
C ILE A 72 5.91 0.46 13.71
N GLU A 73 6.80 1.10 12.95
CA GLU A 73 8.26 0.85 13.05
C GLU A 73 8.64 -0.64 12.92
N GLY A 74 7.86 -1.40 12.14
CA GLY A 74 8.06 -2.83 11.94
C GLY A 74 7.44 -3.73 13.01
N GLU A 75 7.00 -3.19 14.14
CA GLU A 75 6.31 -3.94 15.20
C GLU A 75 4.82 -4.10 14.88
N VAL A 76 4.29 -5.31 15.03
CA VAL A 76 2.86 -5.61 14.81
C VAL A 76 2.03 -5.03 15.95
N VAL A 77 0.93 -4.36 15.61
CA VAL A 77 -0.03 -3.77 16.56
C VAL A 77 -1.37 -4.47 16.48
#